data_AF-A0A8J6TSZ8-F1
#
_entry.id   AF-A0A8J6TSZ8-F1
#
_cell.length_a   1.000
_cell.length_b   1.000
_cell.length_c   1.000
_cell.angle_alpha   90.00
_cell.angle_beta   90.00
_cell.angle_gamma   90.00
#
_symmetry.space_group_name_H-M   'P 1'
#
loop_
_entity.id
_entity.type
_entity.pdbx_description
1 polymer ?
#
loop_
_entity_poly.entity_id
_entity_poly.type
_entity_poly.pdbx_seq_one_letter_code
_entity_poly.pdbx_strand_id
1 'polypeptide(L)'
;MNTQPATIRIASIIFDNADTKVLIKGETFKGHLSYMSEMFISFTELNTLLNQLQRQNPDISVSDLFNEEYLGNDYFQTVLDAEQLENQQVDLSFLSFGSLKKLIRA
;
A
#
# COMPACT_ATOMS: atom_id res chain seq x y z
N MET A 1 12.78 -9.64 19.12
CA MET A 1 13.42 -8.46 18.50
C MET A 1 12.37 -7.36 18.46
N ASN A 2 12.58 -6.25 19.19
CA ASN A 2 11.69 -5.09 19.12
C ASN A 2 11.88 -4.43 17.75
N THR A 3 11.08 -4.85 16.76
CA THR A 3 10.98 -4.10 15.51
C THR A 3 10.21 -2.83 15.84
N GLN A 4 10.89 -1.69 15.89
CA GLN A 4 10.19 -0.41 15.88
C GLN A 4 9.21 -0.41 14.70
N PRO A 5 7.95 -0.02 14.92
CA PRO A 5 6.97 0.05 13.85
C PRO A 5 7.53 0.99 12.77
N ALA A 6 7.58 0.50 11.53
CA ALA A 6 7.91 1.33 10.39
C ALA A 6 6.60 1.98 9.93
N THR A 7 6.59 3.30 9.82
CA THR A 7 5.50 4.01 9.16
C THR A 7 5.92 4.34 7.74
N ILE A 8 4.96 4.39 6.83
CA ILE A 8 5.18 4.86 5.47
C ILE A 8 4.24 6.03 5.21
N ARG A 9 4.75 7.07 4.55
CA ARG A 9 3.92 8.07 3.87
C ARG A 9 3.71 7.61 2.44
N ILE A 10 2.50 7.17 2.12
CA ILE A 10 2.14 6.67 0.79
C ILE A 10 2.21 7.83 -0.19
N ALA A 11 2.91 7.65 -1.30
CA ALA A 11 2.91 8.57 -2.43
C ALA A 11 2.03 8.04 -3.56
N SER A 12 2.12 6.74 -3.85
CA SER A 12 1.29 6.12 -4.90
C SER A 12 1.01 4.65 -4.64
N ILE A 13 -0.15 4.18 -5.11
CA ILE A 13 -0.53 2.77 -5.17
C ILE A 13 -0.77 2.41 -6.63
N ILE A 14 -0.10 1.37 -7.14
CA ILE A 14 -0.12 1.00 -8.55
C ILE A 14 -0.37 -0.51 -8.66
N PHE A 15 -1.29 -0.91 -9.52
CA PHE A 15 -1.48 -2.32 -9.90
C PHE A 15 -2.11 -2.42 -11.28
N ASP A 16 -2.04 -3.60 -11.87
CA ASP A 16 -2.40 -3.85 -13.25
C ASP A 16 -3.43 -4.98 -13.31
N ASN A 17 -4.20 -5.05 -14.38
CA ASN A 17 -5.19 -6.11 -14.57
C ASN A 17 -4.57 -7.51 -14.84
N ALA A 18 -3.26 -7.58 -15.08
CA ALA A 18 -2.52 -8.80 -15.40
C ALA A 18 -1.69 -9.38 -14.23
N ASP A 19 -1.40 -8.59 -13.18
CA ASP A 19 -0.62 -9.05 -12.02
C ASP A 19 -1.51 -9.21 -10.78
N THR A 20 -1.09 -10.10 -9.89
CA THR A 20 -1.72 -10.35 -8.59
C THR A 20 -1.09 -9.52 -7.46
N LYS A 21 -0.17 -8.64 -7.80
CA LYS A 21 0.59 -7.80 -6.86
C LYS A 21 0.24 -6.33 -7.02
N VAL A 22 0.36 -5.63 -5.92
CA VAL A 22 0.14 -4.18 -5.82
C VAL A 22 1.46 -3.54 -5.40
N LEU A 23 1.93 -2.58 -6.17
CA LEU A 23 3.11 -1.77 -5.86
C LEU A 23 2.71 -0.55 -5.05
N ILE A 24 3.34 -0.38 -3.90
CA ILE A 24 3.26 0.82 -3.08
C ILE A 24 4.57 1.56 -3.18
N LYS A 25 4.51 2.88 -3.42
CA LYS A 25 5.65 3.79 -3.35
C LYS A 25 5.42 4.82 -2.26
N GLY A 26 6.46 5.16 -1.54
CA GLY A 26 6.36 6.15 -0.48
C GLY A 26 7.64 6.32 0.33
N GLU A 27 7.60 7.25 1.27
CA GLU A 27 8.71 7.51 2.18
C GLU A 27 8.52 6.69 3.47
N THR A 28 9.43 5.75 3.75
CA THR A 28 9.42 4.95 4.98
C THR A 28 10.21 5.66 6.07
N PHE A 29 9.61 5.76 7.26
CA PHE A 29 10.22 6.28 8.47
C PHE A 29 10.48 5.15 9.47
N LYS A 30 11.74 5.02 9.89
CA LYS A 30 12.16 4.01 10.87
C LYS A 30 13.17 4.59 11.85
N GLY A 31 12.70 4.91 13.05
CA GLY A 31 13.50 5.62 14.05
C GLY A 31 13.87 7.02 13.54
N HIS A 32 15.15 7.26 13.30
CA HIS A 32 15.66 8.53 12.76
C HIS A 32 15.96 8.48 11.25
N LEU A 33 15.68 7.35 10.59
CA LEU A 33 15.91 7.18 9.15
C LEU A 33 14.63 7.46 8.38
N SER A 34 14.79 8.20 7.28
CA SER A 34 13.77 8.39 6.25
C SER A 34 14.35 8.04 4.89
N TYR A 35 13.64 7.26 4.09
CA TYR A 35 14.07 6.88 2.74
C TYR A 35 12.89 6.55 1.83
N MET A 36 13.06 6.85 0.54
CA MET A 36 12.13 6.40 -0.49
C MET A 36 12.15 4.89 -0.59
N SER A 37 10.97 4.30 -0.63
CA SER A 37 10.75 2.86 -0.58
C SER A 37 9.67 2.45 -1.57
N GLU A 38 9.89 1.29 -2.16
CA GLU A 38 8.95 0.61 -3.03
C GLU A 38 8.72 -0.79 -2.46
N MET A 39 7.47 -1.24 -2.44
CA MET A 39 7.12 -2.53 -1.87
C MET A 39 5.91 -3.16 -2.56
N PHE A 40 5.92 -4.48 -2.66
CA PHE A 40 4.79 -5.24 -3.20
C PHE A 40 3.95 -5.81 -2.07
N ILE A 41 2.63 -5.63 -2.18
CA ILE A 41 1.62 -6.20 -1.29
C ILE A 41 0.61 -7.01 -2.11
N SER A 42 -0.13 -7.87 -1.44
CA SER A 42 -1.30 -8.56 -2.00
C SER A 42 -2.53 -7.66 -2.02
N PHE A 43 -3.54 -8.02 -2.82
CA PHE A 43 -4.83 -7.32 -2.83
C PHE A 43 -5.56 -7.35 -1.47
N THR A 44 -5.36 -8.39 -0.66
CA THR A 44 -5.91 -8.43 0.71
C THR A 44 -5.27 -7.37 1.61
N GLU A 45 -3.95 -7.21 1.48
CA GLU A 45 -3.20 -6.18 2.20
C GLU A 45 -3.56 -4.78 1.68
N LEU A 46 -3.79 -4.63 0.37
CA LEU A 46 -4.32 -3.39 -0.22
C LEU A 46 -5.66 -3.02 0.41
N ASN A 47 -6.61 -3.95 0.49
CA ASN A 47 -7.90 -3.67 1.12
C ASN A 47 -7.75 -3.21 2.58
N THR A 48 -6.79 -3.79 3.30
CA THR A 48 -6.51 -3.36 4.69
C THR A 48 -5.93 -1.95 4.72
N LEU A 49 -4.99 -1.65 3.83
CA LEU A 49 -4.40 -0.33 3.65
C LEU A 49 -5.45 0.73 3.30
N LEU A 50 -6.32 0.47 2.32
CA LEU A 50 -7.39 1.38 1.90
C LEU A 50 -8.37 1.66 3.02
N ASN A 51 -8.74 0.64 3.81
CA ASN A 51 -9.60 0.84 4.98
C ASN A 51 -8.94 1.73 6.05
N GLN A 52 -7.62 1.63 6.25
CA GLN A 52 -6.91 2.51 7.17
C GLN A 52 -6.87 3.94 6.65
N LEU A 53 -6.53 4.13 5.38
CA LEU A 53 -6.54 5.44 4.73
C LEU A 53 -7.95 6.08 4.78
N GLN A 54 -9.01 5.31 4.53
CA GLN A 54 -10.39 5.79 4.58
C GLN A 54 -10.80 6.25 5.98
N ARG A 55 -10.35 5.57 7.03
CA ARG A 55 -10.62 5.98 8.42
C ARG A 55 -9.88 7.26 8.80
N GLN A 56 -8.70 7.48 8.22
CA GLN A 56 -7.89 8.68 8.45
C GLN A 56 -8.37 9.88 7.62
N ASN A 57 -9.10 9.64 6.53
CA ASN A 57 -9.59 10.67 5.61
C ASN A 57 -11.12 10.51 5.43
N PRO A 58 -11.93 10.82 6.46
CA PRO A 58 -13.38 10.58 6.44
C PRO A 58 -14.13 11.48 5.46
N ASP A 59 -13.56 12.63 5.09
CA ASP A 59 -14.22 13.64 4.23
C ASP A 59 -14.09 13.33 2.73
N ILE A 60 -13.31 12.31 2.36
CA ILE A 60 -13.13 11.88 0.96
C ILE A 60 -13.27 10.37 0.82
N SER A 61 -13.68 9.92 -0.37
CA SER A 61 -13.68 8.51 -0.72
C SER A 61 -12.31 8.12 -1.29
N VAL A 62 -11.51 7.37 -0.53
CA VAL A 62 -10.15 6.99 -0.94
C VAL A 62 -10.16 6.13 -2.20
N SER A 63 -11.20 5.31 -2.41
CA SER A 63 -11.35 4.51 -3.61
C SER A 63 -11.54 5.36 -4.88
N ASP A 64 -12.08 6.56 -4.74
CA ASP A 64 -12.40 7.42 -5.89
C ASP A 64 -11.15 8.15 -6.41
N LEU A 65 -10.03 8.06 -5.67
CA LEU A 65 -8.73 8.59 -6.08
C LEU A 65 -7.99 7.69 -7.07
N PHE A 66 -8.49 6.48 -7.30
CA PHE A 66 -7.93 5.59 -8.32
C PHE A 66 -8.33 6.05 -9.71
N ASN A 67 -7.33 6.14 -10.58
CA ASN A 67 -7.49 6.36 -12.00
C ASN A 67 -6.98 5.14 -12.75
N GLU A 68 -7.77 4.64 -13.69
CA GLU A 68 -7.38 3.54 -14.57
C GLU A 68 -6.94 4.12 -15.91
N GLU A 69 -5.77 3.71 -16.38
CA GLU A 69 -5.18 4.08 -17.65
C GLU A 69 -5.06 2.83 -18.55
N TYR A 70 -5.53 2.96 -19.79
CA TYR A 70 -5.38 1.93 -20.81
C TYR A 70 -4.02 2.05 -21.50
N LEU A 71 -3.21 0.99 -21.45
CA LEU A 71 -1.86 0.95 -22.03
C LEU A 71 -1.77 0.16 -23.34
N GLY A 72 -2.91 -0.31 -23.88
CA GLY A 72 -2.95 -1.12 -25.11
C GLY A 72 -3.01 -2.63 -24.85
N ASN A 73 -3.40 -3.41 -25.86
CA ASN A 73 -3.46 -4.89 -25.79
C ASN A 73 -4.28 -5.43 -24.60
N ASP A 74 -5.41 -4.80 -24.30
CA ASP A 74 -6.27 -5.12 -23.14
C ASP A 74 -5.56 -5.01 -21.78
N TYR A 75 -4.47 -4.26 -21.72
CA TYR A 75 -3.74 -3.95 -20.50
C TYR A 75 -4.23 -2.64 -19.89
N PHE A 76 -4.54 -2.70 -18.60
CA PHE A 76 -4.99 -1.55 -17.81
C PHE A 76 -4.11 -1.45 -16.57
N GLN A 77 -3.69 -0.23 -16.26
CA GLN A 77 -2.98 0.11 -15.03
C GLN A 77 -3.84 1.03 -14.19
N THR A 78 -3.99 0.69 -12.93
CA THR A 78 -4.75 1.47 -11.95
C THR A 78 -3.78 2.12 -10.98
N VAL A 79 -3.87 3.44 -10.87
CA VAL A 79 -2.99 4.27 -10.05
C VAL A 79 -3.81 5.14 -9.11
N LEU A 80 -3.48 5.12 -7.83
CA LEU A 80 -3.91 6.14 -6.87
C LEU A 80 -2.74 7.08 -6.60
N ASP A 81 -3.02 8.37 -6.79
CA ASP A 81 -2.15 9.46 -6.35
C ASP A 81 -2.56 9.87 -4.93
N ALA A 82 -1.64 9.67 -3.98
CA ALA A 82 -1.91 9.93 -2.58
C ALA A 82 -1.77 11.41 -2.20
N GLU A 83 -1.27 12.28 -3.10
CA GLU A 83 -1.12 13.72 -2.82
C GLU A 83 -2.45 14.40 -2.44
N GLN A 84 -3.58 13.83 -2.88
CA GLN A 84 -4.92 14.32 -2.58
C GLN A 84 -5.42 13.93 -1.17
N LEU A 85 -4.74 13.03 -0.47
CA LEU A 85 -5.07 12.64 0.90
C LEU A 85 -4.43 13.62 1.89
N GLU A 86 -5.20 14.12 2.86
CA GLU A 86 -4.65 14.93 3.94
C GLU A 86 -3.74 14.08 4.85
N ASN A 87 -4.16 12.84 5.12
CA ASN A 87 -3.44 11.88 5.95
C ASN A 87 -2.99 10.68 5.10
N GLN A 88 -1.72 10.70 4.71
CA GLN A 88 -1.09 9.67 3.86
C GLN A 88 -0.23 8.69 4.66
N GLN A 89 -0.06 8.91 5.97
CA GLN A 89 0.87 8.15 6.81
C GLN A 89 0.19 6.94 7.44
N VAL A 90 0.75 5.76 7.17
CA VAL A 90 0.22 4.48 7.61
C VAL A 90 1.29 3.69 8.37
N ASP A 91 0.87 3.02 9.44
CA ASP A 91 1.71 2.10 10.19
C ASP A 91 1.74 0.73 9.49
N LEU A 92 2.93 0.23 9.13
CA LEU A 92 3.07 -1.01 8.36
C LEU A 92 2.96 -2.29 9.20
N SER A 93 2.63 -2.22 10.49
CA SER A 93 2.51 -3.41 11.36
C SER A 93 1.47 -4.43 10.90
N PHE A 94 0.45 -3.99 10.14
CA PHE A 94 -0.55 -4.90 9.56
C PHE A 94 0.04 -5.77 8.44
N LEU A 95 1.08 -5.28 7.76
CA LEU A 95 1.82 -6.06 6.78
C LEU A 95 2.74 -6.99 7.56
N SER A 96 2.25 -8.21 7.77
CA SER A 96 3.03 -9.27 8.38
C SER A 96 4.17 -9.68 7.45
N PHE A 97 5.24 -8.88 7.41
CA PHE A 97 6.49 -9.28 6.80
C PHE A 97 7.11 -10.40 7.63
N GLY A 98 6.81 -11.64 7.26
CA GLY A 98 7.50 -12.80 7.79
C GLY A 98 7.06 -13.28 9.17
N SER A 99 5.75 -13.39 9.43
CA SER A 99 5.37 -14.57 10.21
C SER A 99 5.73 -15.77 9.32
N LEU A 100 6.76 -16.52 9.71
CA LEU A 100 7.03 -17.85 9.17
C LEU A 100 5.70 -18.59 9.21
N LYS A 101 5.01 -18.68 8.06
CA LYS A 101 3.85 -19.56 7.92
C LYS A 101 4.43 -20.96 8.15
N LYS A 102 4.32 -21.47 9.38
CA LYS A 102 4.66 -22.85 9.68
C LYS A 102 3.83 -23.69 8.72
N LEU A 103 4.50 -24.31 7.78
CA LEU A 103 3.90 -25.27 6.88
C LEU A 103 3.44 -26.43 7.76
N ILE A 104 2.15 -26.51 8.07
CA ILE A 104 1.58 -27.70 8.68
C ILE A 104 1.51 -28.71 7.55
N ARG A 105 2.44 -29.66 7.53
CA ARG A 105 2.28 -30.89 6.77
C ARG A 105 1.33 -31.77 7.58
N ALA A 106 0.09 -31.88 7.12
CA ALA A 106 -0.82 -32.95 7.50
C ALA A 106 -0.69 -34.08 6.48
#